data_AF-A0A543G1A4-F1
#
_entry.id   AF-A0A543G1A4-F1
#
_cell.length_a   1.000
_cell.length_b   1.000
_cell.length_c   1.000
_cell.angle_alpha   90.00
_cell.angle_beta   90.00
_cell.angle_gamma   90.00
#
_symmetry.space_group_name_H-M   'P 1'
#
loop_
_entity.id
_entity.type
_entity.pdbx_description
1 polymer ?
#
loop_
_entity_poly.entity_id
_entity_poly.type
_entity_poly.pdbx_seq_one_letter_code
_entity_poly.pdbx_strand_id
1 'polypeptide(L)' 'MKTPFNKFIYLGFLILGTYQAIFNHDYVQAASSFGIGLAFDPFDPEQKWNDRPQWQKAVLLIHLGITAVLFGYGIGFHEK' A
#
# COMPACT_ATOMS: atom_id res chain seq x y z
N MET A 1 2.84 -5.80 18.76
CA MET A 1 1.51 -5.66 19.39
C MET A 1 0.49 -6.38 18.51
N LYS A 2 -0.35 -7.28 19.06
CA LYS A 2 -1.47 -7.93 18.35
C LYS A 2 -2.64 -6.96 18.12
N THR A 3 -2.39 -5.75 17.65
CA THR A 3 -3.39 -4.69 17.64
C THR A 3 -4.05 -4.55 16.27
N PRO A 4 -5.39 -4.48 16.21
CA PRO A 4 -6.13 -4.15 14.98
C PRO A 4 -5.84 -2.73 14.47
N PHE A 5 -5.04 -1.95 15.21
CA PHE A 5 -4.65 -0.59 14.89
C PHE A 5 -3.92 -0.47 13.55
N ASN A 6 -2.97 -1.37 13.26
CA ASN A 6 -2.28 -1.37 11.97
C ASN A 6 -3.26 -1.58 10.81
N LYS A 7 -4.27 -2.44 11.01
CA LYS A 7 -5.31 -2.69 10.00
C LYS A 7 -6.15 -1.44 9.72
N PHE A 8 -6.44 -0.63 10.73
CA PHE A 8 -7.15 0.64 10.53
C PHE A 8 -6.29 1.67 9.80
N ILE A 9 -5.00 1.77 10.14
CA ILE A 9 -4.05 2.65 9.45
C ILE A 9 -3.90 2.20 7.99
N TYR A 10 -3.66 0.91 7.77
CA TYR A 10 -3.59 0.29 6.44
C TYR A 10 -4.81 0.67 5.60
N LEU A 11 -6.02 0.46 6.14
CA LEU A 11 -7.26 0.73 5.44
C LEU A 11 -7.45 2.23 5.17
N GLY A 12 -7.10 3.09 6.14
CA GLY A 12 -7.15 4.54 5.99
C GLY A 12 -6.26 5.03 4.85
N PHE A 13 -5.01 4.56 4.80
CA PHE A 13 -4.08 4.91 3.73
C PHE A 13 -4.43 4.27 2.38
N LEU A 14 -5.03 3.08 2.37
CA LEU A 14 -5.54 2.46 1.14
C LEU A 14 -6.66 3.31 0.53
N ILE A 15 -7.61 3.75 1.36
CA ILE A 15 -8.71 4.63 0.94
C ILE A 15 -8.16 5.99 0.50
N LEU A 16 -7.26 6.58 1.28
CA LEU A 16 -6.66 7.88 0.96
C LEU A 16 -5.88 7.85 -0.35
N GLY A 17 -5.03 6.83 -0.54
CA GLY A 17 -4.27 6.66 -1.77
C GLY A 17 -5.18 6.42 -2.98
N THR A 18 -6.24 5.64 -2.81
CA THR A 18 -7.24 5.42 -3.86
C THR A 18 -7.95 6.72 -4.22
N TYR A 19 -8.32 7.53 -3.22
CA TYR A 19 -8.91 8.84 -3.43
C TYR A 19 -7.97 9.78 -4.21
N GLN A 20 -6.69 9.84 -3.81
CA GLN A 20 -5.67 10.65 -4.49
C GLN A 20 -5.45 10.22 -5.94
N ALA A 21 -5.44 8.91 -6.22
CA ALA A 21 -5.25 8.40 -7.58
C ALA A 21 -6.47 8.67 -8.49
N ILE A 22 -7.69 8.49 -7.98
CA ILE A 22 -8.92 8.54 -8.79
C ILE A 22 -9.46 9.96 -8.95
N PHE A 23 -9.51 10.75 -7.87
CA PHE A 23 -10.16 12.07 -7.88
C PHE A 23 -9.18 13.21 -8.11
N ASN A 24 -7.98 13.11 -7.54
CA ASN A 24 -6.96 14.16 -7.67
C ASN A 24 -6.00 13.90 -8.84
N HIS A 25 -5.98 12.67 -9.38
CA HIS A 25 -4.97 12.20 -10.34
C HIS A 25 -3.53 12.45 -9.87
N ASP A 26 -3.31 12.51 -8.55
CA ASP A 26 -1.99 12.68 -7.95
C ASP A 26 -1.41 11.31 -7.62
N TYR A 27 -0.78 10.71 -8.64
CA TYR A 27 -0.27 9.34 -8.56
C TYR A 27 0.98 9.23 -7.67
N VAL A 28 1.78 10.29 -7.53
CA VAL A 28 2.96 10.28 -6.64
C VAL A 28 2.51 10.32 -5.18
N GLN A 29 1.54 11.18 -4.85
CA GLN A 29 0.98 11.22 -3.51
C GLN A 29 0.19 9.94 -3.21
N ALA A 30 -0.57 9.41 -4.17
CA ALA A 30 -1.24 8.12 -4.04
C ALA A 30 -0.25 7.00 -3.75
N ALA A 31 0.85 6.89 -4.52
CA ALA A 31 1.89 5.91 -4.29
C ALA A 31 2.52 6.05 -2.89
N SER A 32 2.74 7.28 -2.43
CA SER A 32 3.22 7.55 -1.07
C SER A 32 2.24 7.01 -0.01
N SER A 33 0.93 7.28 -0.17
CA SER A 33 -0.11 6.77 0.72
C SER A 33 -0.18 5.23 0.72
N PHE A 34 -0.18 4.59 -0.46
CA PHE A 34 -0.13 3.13 -0.57
C PHE A 34 1.17 2.57 0.06
N GLY A 35 2.31 3.22 -0.14
CA GLY A 35 3.58 2.84 0.49
C GLY A 35 3.55 2.89 2.02
N ILE A 36 2.97 3.95 2.60
CA ILE A 36 2.77 4.06 4.04
C ILE A 36 1.82 2.94 4.51
N GLY A 37 0.69 2.74 3.81
CA GLY A 37 -0.24 1.65 4.09
C GLY A 37 0.46 0.29 4.16
N LEU A 38 1.29 -0.03 3.16
CA LEU A 38 2.07 -1.27 3.11
C LEU A 38 3.04 -1.42 4.30
N ALA A 39 3.68 -0.34 4.74
CA ALA A 39 4.55 -0.35 5.92
C ALA A 39 3.76 -0.67 7.22
N PHE A 40 2.49 -0.28 7.27
CA PHE A 40 1.55 -0.70 8.30
C PHE A 40 0.87 -2.02 7.91
N ASP A 41 1.65 -3.10 7.87
CA ASP A 41 1.17 -4.45 7.58
C ASP A 41 -0.15 -4.78 8.32
N PRO A 42 -1.25 -5.09 7.61
CA PRO A 42 -2.58 -5.32 8.20
C PRO A 42 -2.71 -6.69 8.86
N PHE A 43 -1.70 -7.55 8.75
CA PHE A 43 -1.66 -8.89 9.33
C PHE A 43 -0.92 -8.86 10.67
N ASP A 44 0.11 -9.69 10.83
CA ASP A 44 0.96 -9.76 12.02
C ASP A 44 2.39 -9.32 11.64
N PRO A 45 2.82 -8.11 12.04
CA PRO A 45 4.18 -7.62 11.77
C PRO A 45 5.27 -8.47 12.42
N GLU A 46 4.96 -9.19 13.51
CA GLU A 46 5.92 -10.04 14.22
C GLU A 46 6.07 -11.41 13.55
N GLN A 47 5.15 -11.78 12.65
CA GLN A 47 5.23 -13.01 11.88
C GLN A 47 6.33 -12.91 10.82
N LYS A 48 7.33 -13.79 10.93
CA LYS A 48 8.41 -13.92 9.94
C LYS A 48 7.84 -14.21 8.56
N TRP A 49 8.49 -13.67 7.53
CA TRP A 49 8.03 -13.82 6.15
C TRP A 49 7.80 -15.28 5.75
N ASN A 50 8.72 -16.19 6.06
CA ASN A 50 8.61 -17.59 5.65
C ASN A 50 7.40 -18.31 6.25
N ASP A 51 7.02 -17.94 7.47
CA ASP A 51 5.91 -18.55 8.22
C ASP A 51 4.54 -18.00 7.79
N ARG A 52 4.51 -16.98 6.91
CA ARG A 52 3.27 -16.41 6.40
C ARG A 52 2.58 -17.33 5.41
N PRO A 53 1.25 -17.51 5.53
CA PRO A 53 0.45 -18.15 4.49
C PRO A 53 0.66 -17.49 3.13
N GLN A 54 0.60 -18.29 2.05
CA GLN A 54 0.81 -17.80 0.68
C GLN A 54 -0.13 -16.66 0.29
N TRP A 55 -1.36 -16.65 0.80
CA TRP A 55 -2.33 -15.59 0.51
C TRP A 55 -1.94 -14.22 1.11
N GLN A 56 -1.34 -14.19 2.30
CA GLN A 56 -0.85 -12.94 2.90
C GLN A 56 0.31 -12.37 2.09
N LYS A 57 1.25 -13.24 1.69
CA LYS A 57 2.36 -12.88 0.81
C LYS A 57 1.85 -12.32 -0.50
N ALA A 58 0.87 -12.98 -1.12
CA ALA A 58 0.25 -12.53 -2.35
C ALA A 58 -0.37 -11.14 -2.19
N VAL A 59 -1.13 -10.88 -1.12
CA VAL A 59 -1.72 -9.55 -0.86
C VAL A 59 -0.64 -8.48 -0.73
N LEU A 60 0.41 -8.73 0.07
CA LEU A 60 1.49 -7.76 0.27
C LEU A 60 2.29 -7.49 -1.02
N LEU A 61 2.54 -8.52 -1.82
CA LEU A 61 3.23 -8.38 -3.10
C LEU A 61 2.37 -7.68 -4.16
N ILE A 62 1.07 -7.97 -4.22
CA ILE A 62 0.13 -7.27 -5.10
C ILE A 62 0.06 -5.80 -4.72
N HIS A 63 -0.07 -5.50 -3.41
CA HIS A 63 -0.06 -4.13 -2.92
C HIS A 63 1.25 -3.43 -3.28
N LEU A 64 2.41 -4.05 -3.02
CA LEU A 64 3.71 -3.51 -3.43
C LEU A 64 3.77 -3.24 -4.94
N GLY A 65 3.23 -4.15 -5.76
CA GLY A 65 3.12 -3.97 -7.21
C GLY A 65 2.28 -2.76 -7.59
N ILE A 66 1.11 -2.57 -6.94
CA ILE A 66 0.27 -1.38 -7.13
C ILE A 66 1.04 -0.11 -6.75
N THR A 67 1.71 -0.10 -5.59
CA THR A 67 2.53 1.03 -5.16
C THR A 67 3.60 1.37 -6.19
N ALA A 68 4.32 0.37 -6.71
CA ALA A 68 5.37 0.56 -7.71
C ALA A 68 4.80 1.07 -9.05
N VAL A 69 3.64 0.57 -9.48
CA VAL A 69 2.95 1.03 -10.69
C VAL A 69 2.49 2.47 -10.54
N LEU A 70 1.85 2.84 -9.42
CA LEU A 70 1.44 4.21 -9.14
C LEU A 70 2.63 5.17 -9.10
N PHE A 71 3.72 4.75 -8.45
CA PHE A 71 4.94 5.56 -8.37
C PHE A 71 5.59 5.72 -9.74
N GLY A 72 5.79 4.63 -10.48
CA GLY A 72 6.37 4.65 -11.82
C GLY A 72 5.52 5.45 -12.80
N TYR A 73 4.19 5.35 -12.71
CA TYR A 73 3.27 6.16 -13.50
C TYR A 73 3.37 7.64 -13.13
N GLY A 74 3.34 7.94 -11.83
CA GLY A 74 3.43 9.30 -11.30
C GLY A 74 4.78 9.99 -11.53
N ILE A 75 5.88 9.27 -11.65
CA ILE A 75 7.18 9.88 -11.99
C ILE A 75 7.38 9.90 -13.52
N GLY A 76 6.97 8.84 -14.22
CA GLY A 76 7.26 8.69 -15.65
C GLY A 76 6.30 9.43 -16.60
N PHE A 77 5.05 9.67 -16.18
CA PHE A 77 4.01 10.25 -17.04
C PHE A 77 3.44 11.59 -16.53
N HIS A 78 3.88 12.09 -15.37
CA HIS A 78 3.37 13.35 -14.80
C HIS A 78 3.82 14.61 -15.55
N GLU A 79 4.73 14.49 -16.53
CA GLU A 79 5.22 15.62 -17.34
C GLU A 79 4.78 15.57 -18.83
N LYS A 80 3.64 14.96 -19.16
CA LYS A 80 3.04 15.09 -20.50
C LYS A 80 1.66 15.71 -20.50
#